data_AF-H3GFQ4-F1
#
_entry.id   AF-H3GFQ4-F1
#
_cell.length_a   1.000
_cell.length_b   1.000
_cell.length_c   1.000
_cell.angle_alpha   90.00
_cell.angle_beta   90.00
_cell.angle_gamma   90.00
#
_symmetry.space_group_name_H-M   'P 1'
#
loop_
_entity.id
_entity.type
_entity.pdbx_description
1 polymer ?
#
loop_
_entity_poly.entity_id
_entity_poly.type
_entity_poly.pdbx_seq_one_letter_code
_entity_poly.pdbx_strand_id
1 'polypeptide(L)'
;MASKNETLGQAKQRHKLEMRTLLNDVKAFQKKAKKDRVSKKDVDMQVQAMEDAVKQRHDQELQAFETEEGQDADTPSTPTETAATEPDVSSKQAKAQAKAQKKREAKKQQERERRERIEEANKNTVSERQIEADMILAQLARHGLQIKDIPSDGHCMYHAVADQMKQKNLHDMADFQYLRKLTSEYMLAHSEDFLPFMALDEAAASPEDAFATYCDRVANTADWGGQLELRALACALRTPIEVFSAEGDVLVMGGEFVNEDDESAPKLQLTYHLHYYTLGEHFNSVTSG
;
A
#
# COMPACT_ATOMS: atom_id res chain seq x y z
N MET A 1 -10.73 -13.89 -20.55
CA MET A 1 -10.22 -14.03 -21.94
C MET A 1 -8.91 -13.27 -21.99
N ALA A 2 -7.79 -13.96 -22.23
CA ALA A 2 -6.47 -13.33 -22.30
C ALA A 2 -6.43 -12.35 -23.48
N SER A 3 -6.12 -11.09 -23.19
CA SER A 3 -5.93 -10.06 -24.21
C SER A 3 -4.63 -10.37 -24.95
N LYS A 4 -4.72 -10.67 -26.25
CA LYS A 4 -3.63 -11.21 -27.09
C LYS A 4 -2.45 -10.26 -27.36
N ASN A 5 -2.25 -9.21 -26.56
CA ASN A 5 -1.16 -8.22 -26.72
C ASN A 5 -0.50 -7.82 -25.38
N GLU A 6 -0.63 -8.62 -24.32
CA GLU A 6 -0.01 -8.35 -23.02
C GLU A 6 1.45 -8.83 -23.01
N THR A 7 2.40 -7.97 -22.60
CA THR A 7 3.82 -8.36 -22.42
C THR A 7 4.01 -9.14 -21.11
N LEU A 8 5.09 -9.94 -21.00
CA LEU A 8 5.43 -10.67 -19.76
C LEU A 8 5.51 -9.75 -18.52
N GLY A 9 5.97 -8.51 -18.71
CA GLY A 9 6.00 -7.49 -17.65
C GLY A 9 4.60 -7.06 -17.21
N GLN A 10 3.71 -6.80 -18.17
CA GLN A 10 2.31 -6.44 -17.90
C GLN A 10 1.55 -7.61 -17.24
N ALA A 11 1.78 -8.85 -17.69
CA ALA A 11 1.17 -10.04 -17.08
C ALA A 11 1.59 -10.20 -15.61
N LYS A 12 2.87 -10.00 -15.28
CA LYS A 12 3.36 -10.03 -13.89
C LYS A 12 2.77 -8.90 -13.03
N GLN A 13 2.58 -7.71 -13.60
CA GLN A 13 1.95 -6.59 -12.90
C GLN A 13 0.46 -6.87 -12.64
N ARG A 14 -0.24 -7.46 -13.62
CA ARG A 14 -1.61 -7.94 -13.44
C ARG A 14 -1.70 -9.02 -12.38
N HIS A 15 -0.79 -9.99 -12.35
CA HIS A 15 -0.75 -11.02 -11.30
C HIS A 15 -0.62 -10.42 -9.90
N LYS A 16 0.21 -9.38 -9.72
CA LYS A 16 0.32 -8.65 -8.45
C LYS A 16 -1.01 -7.97 -8.05
N LEU A 17 -1.69 -7.35 -9.01
CA LEU A 17 -3.00 -6.72 -8.76
C LEU A 17 -4.06 -7.77 -8.42
N GLU A 18 -4.09 -8.90 -9.13
CA GLU A 18 -4.99 -10.02 -8.84
C GLU A 18 -4.75 -10.63 -7.45
N MET A 19 -3.49 -10.70 -6.99
CA MET A 19 -3.18 -11.09 -5.61
C MET A 19 -3.69 -10.08 -4.58
N ARG A 20 -3.59 -8.78 -4.86
CA ARG A 20 -4.14 -7.74 -3.97
C ARG A 20 -5.67 -7.83 -3.89
N THR A 21 -6.33 -8.04 -5.02
CA THR A 21 -7.78 -8.24 -5.09
C THR A 21 -8.20 -9.50 -4.33
N LEU A 22 -7.49 -10.62 -4.53
CA LEU A 22 -7.74 -11.87 -3.81
C LEU A 22 -7.65 -11.69 -2.28
N LEU A 23 -6.67 -10.93 -1.78
CA LEU A 23 -6.55 -10.65 -0.35
C LEU A 23 -7.75 -9.86 0.20
N ASN A 24 -8.29 -8.92 -0.59
CA ASN A 24 -9.49 -8.17 -0.22
C ASN A 24 -10.72 -9.07 -0.24
N ASP A 25 -10.85 -9.94 -1.25
CA ASP A 25 -11.95 -10.91 -1.36
C ASP A 25 -11.90 -11.94 -0.23
N VAL A 26 -10.72 -12.43 0.15
CA VAL A 26 -10.52 -13.33 1.29
C VAL A 26 -10.95 -12.66 2.59
N LYS A 27 -10.59 -11.38 2.81
CA LYS A 27 -11.03 -10.63 4.00
C LYS A 27 -12.54 -10.43 4.02
N ALA A 28 -13.15 -10.10 2.88
CA ALA A 28 -14.60 -9.96 2.76
C ALA A 28 -15.32 -11.29 3.01
N PHE A 29 -14.80 -12.38 2.44
CA PHE A 29 -15.29 -13.74 2.61
C PHE A 29 -15.20 -14.20 4.07
N GLN A 30 -14.06 -13.97 4.75
CA GLN A 30 -13.89 -14.28 6.17
C GLN A 30 -14.85 -13.49 7.07
N LYS A 31 -15.12 -12.21 6.76
CA LYS A 31 -16.12 -11.40 7.48
C LYS A 31 -17.54 -11.96 7.27
N LYS A 32 -17.89 -12.32 6.04
CA LYS A 32 -19.19 -12.93 5.71
C LYS A 32 -19.37 -14.29 6.37
N ALA A 33 -18.36 -15.16 6.32
CA ALA A 33 -18.40 -16.48 6.91
C ALA A 33 -18.53 -16.45 8.44
N LYS A 34 -17.96 -15.43 9.11
CA LYS A 34 -18.20 -15.17 10.54
C LYS A 34 -19.65 -14.79 10.83
N LYS A 35 -20.28 -13.99 9.96
CA LYS A 35 -21.71 -13.62 10.05
C LYS A 35 -22.61 -14.86 9.85
N ASP A 36 -22.25 -15.71 8.91
CA ASP A 36 -23.02 -16.91 8.52
C ASP A 36 -22.70 -18.15 9.41
N ARG A 37 -21.88 -17.99 10.45
CA ARG A 37 -21.46 -19.05 11.40
C ARG A 37 -20.89 -20.31 10.71
N VAL A 38 -20.18 -20.13 9.60
CA VAL A 38 -19.52 -21.22 8.87
C VAL A 38 -18.35 -21.75 9.70
N SER A 39 -18.12 -23.06 9.67
CA SER A 39 -17.00 -23.70 10.37
C SER A 39 -15.67 -23.12 9.90
N LYS A 40 -14.77 -22.82 10.84
CA LYS A 40 -13.41 -22.33 10.55
C LYS A 40 -12.68 -23.22 9.53
N LYS A 41 -12.88 -24.53 9.61
CA LYS A 41 -12.27 -25.50 8.70
C LYS A 41 -12.75 -25.33 7.25
N ASP A 42 -14.02 -25.01 7.06
CA ASP A 42 -14.61 -24.81 5.74
C ASP A 42 -14.20 -23.46 5.15
N VAL A 43 -14.07 -22.44 6.00
CA VAL A 43 -13.53 -21.13 5.62
C VAL A 43 -12.08 -21.25 5.17
N ASP A 44 -11.24 -21.93 5.95
CA ASP A 44 -9.83 -22.12 5.61
C ASP A 44 -9.67 -22.93 4.31
N MET A 45 -10.51 -23.95 4.11
CA MET A 45 -10.50 -24.76 2.88
C MET A 45 -10.94 -23.96 1.64
N GLN A 46 -11.94 -23.08 1.75
CA GLN A 46 -12.36 -22.22 0.64
C GLN A 46 -11.34 -21.12 0.34
N VAL A 47 -10.70 -20.55 1.36
CA VAL A 47 -9.60 -19.58 1.16
C VAL A 47 -8.43 -20.24 0.43
N GLN A 48 -8.03 -21.43 0.86
CA GLN A 48 -6.97 -22.18 0.20
C GLN A 48 -7.32 -22.53 -1.26
N ALA A 49 -8.57 -22.93 -1.53
CA ALA A 49 -9.02 -23.19 -2.89
C ALA A 49 -8.99 -21.94 -3.80
N MET A 50 -9.34 -20.76 -3.26
CA MET A 50 -9.25 -19.50 -4.01
C MET A 50 -7.79 -19.12 -4.30
N GLU A 51 -6.89 -19.30 -3.32
CA GLU A 51 -5.45 -19.08 -3.49
C GLU A 51 -4.82 -20.00 -4.53
N ASP A 52 -5.11 -21.31 -4.44
CA ASP A 52 -4.59 -22.31 -5.37
C ASP A 52 -5.11 -22.09 -6.79
N ALA A 53 -6.36 -21.68 -6.96
CA ALA A 53 -6.95 -21.41 -8.27
C ALA A 53 -6.30 -20.22 -8.98
N VAL A 54 -5.99 -19.15 -8.25
CA VAL A 54 -5.31 -17.98 -8.85
C VAL A 54 -3.85 -18.30 -9.12
N LYS A 55 -3.17 -18.98 -8.20
CA LYS A 55 -1.78 -19.41 -8.39
C LYS A 55 -1.63 -20.33 -9.61
N GLN A 56 -2.51 -21.33 -9.75
CA GLN A 56 -2.47 -22.23 -10.90
C GLN A 56 -2.67 -21.48 -12.22
N ARG A 57 -3.53 -20.45 -12.23
CA ARG A 57 -3.74 -19.61 -13.42
C ARG A 57 -2.51 -18.77 -13.74
N HIS A 58 -1.89 -18.16 -12.73
CA HIS A 58 -0.66 -17.37 -12.90
C HIS A 58 0.48 -18.24 -13.42
N ASP A 59 0.64 -19.44 -12.87
CA ASP A 59 1.66 -20.41 -13.32
C ASP A 59 1.42 -20.84 -14.78
N GLN A 60 0.16 -21.08 -15.18
CA GLN A 60 -0.20 -21.40 -16.57
C GLN A 60 0.06 -20.23 -17.53
N GLU A 61 -0.27 -19.01 -17.13
CA GLU A 61 -0.04 -17.81 -17.93
C GLU A 61 1.45 -17.55 -18.12
N LEU A 62 2.28 -17.74 -17.07
CA LEU A 62 3.73 -17.60 -17.17
C LEU A 62 4.36 -18.70 -18.04
N GLN A 63 3.90 -19.95 -17.92
CA GLN A 63 4.35 -21.04 -18.78
C GLN A 63 4.00 -20.80 -20.26
N ALA A 64 2.84 -20.21 -20.55
CA ALA A 64 2.47 -19.86 -21.92
C ALA A 64 3.47 -18.87 -22.55
N PHE A 65 3.92 -17.85 -21.80
CA PHE A 65 4.98 -16.95 -22.27
C PHE A 65 6.33 -17.63 -22.46
N GLU A 66 6.71 -18.58 -21.59
CA GLU A 66 7.94 -19.38 -21.75
C GLU A 66 7.89 -20.29 -23.00
N THR A 67 6.69 -20.69 -23.42
CA THR A 67 6.50 -21.54 -24.61
C THR A 67 6.45 -20.72 -25.91
N GLU A 68 6.04 -19.45 -25.86
CA GLU A 68 6.01 -18.55 -27.04
C GLU A 68 7.38 -17.93 -27.37
N GLU A 69 8.27 -17.76 -26.38
CA GLU A 69 9.66 -17.29 -26.60
C GLU A 69 10.64 -18.43 -27.04
N GLY A 70 10.14 -19.67 -27.17
CA GLY A 70 10.94 -20.88 -27.34
C GLY A 70 10.75 -21.65 -28.65
N GLN A 71 10.62 -20.97 -29.80
CA GLN A 71 10.82 -21.59 -31.13
C GLN A 71 12.20 -21.23 -31.69
N ASP A 72 13.25 -21.78 -31.07
CA ASP A 72 14.52 -22.09 -31.73
C ASP A 72 15.39 -22.94 -30.79
N ALA A 73 15.23 -24.27 -30.88
CA ALA A 73 16.31 -25.26 -30.78
C ALA A 73 15.70 -26.67 -30.78
N ASP A 74 15.72 -27.24 -31.98
CA ASP A 74 15.55 -28.64 -32.34
C ASP A 74 16.48 -29.58 -31.50
N THR A 75 15.86 -30.60 -30.89
CA THR A 75 16.18 -32.04 -30.69
C THR A 75 17.60 -32.59 -31.03
N PRO A 76 18.07 -33.83 -30.67
CA PRO A 76 17.40 -34.97 -29.98
C PRO A 76 18.27 -35.93 -29.10
N SER A 77 17.60 -36.99 -28.61
CA SER A 77 18.07 -38.39 -28.43
C SER A 77 18.63 -38.89 -27.07
N THR A 78 17.79 -39.72 -26.43
CA THR A 78 17.96 -41.08 -25.85
C THR A 78 19.13 -41.95 -26.38
N PRO A 79 19.38 -43.22 -25.93
CA PRO A 79 19.11 -43.96 -24.67
C PRO A 79 20.33 -44.82 -24.20
N THR A 80 20.33 -45.46 -23.00
CA THR A 80 20.87 -46.84 -22.84
C THR A 80 20.53 -47.52 -21.50
N GLU A 81 20.08 -48.78 -21.61
CA GLU A 81 20.16 -49.87 -20.61
C GLU A 81 21.62 -50.09 -20.14
N THR A 82 21.99 -50.77 -19.05
CA THR A 82 21.69 -52.17 -18.69
C THR A 82 22.37 -52.53 -17.34
N ALA A 83 21.79 -53.53 -16.67
CA ALA A 83 22.45 -54.60 -15.90
C ALA A 83 23.09 -54.34 -14.51
N ALA A 84 22.76 -55.29 -13.64
CA ALA A 84 23.04 -55.40 -12.21
C ALA A 84 24.46 -55.88 -11.87
N THR A 85 24.90 -55.64 -10.63
CA THR A 85 25.64 -56.60 -9.78
C THR A 85 25.77 -56.09 -8.32
N GLU A 86 25.33 -56.94 -7.37
CA GLU A 86 25.69 -57.15 -5.94
C GLU A 86 26.01 -55.97 -4.98
N PRO A 87 25.51 -55.97 -3.71
CA PRO A 87 25.62 -54.83 -2.80
C PRO A 87 26.81 -54.93 -1.82
N ASP A 88 27.79 -54.03 -1.92
CA ASP A 88 28.75 -53.76 -0.85
C ASP A 88 28.26 -52.62 0.07
N VAL A 89 28.00 -52.95 1.33
CA VAL A 89 27.34 -52.14 2.36
C VAL A 89 28.21 -51.00 2.91
N SER A 90 29.53 -51.03 2.68
CA SER A 90 30.45 -49.96 3.11
C SER A 90 30.39 -48.72 2.18
N SER A 91 30.14 -48.92 0.89
CA SER A 91 30.14 -47.84 -0.11
C SER A 91 28.87 -46.97 -0.11
N LYS A 92 27.78 -47.45 0.52
CA LYS A 92 26.46 -46.79 0.50
C LYS A 92 26.36 -45.58 1.43
N GLN A 93 27.05 -45.59 2.57
CA GLN A 93 27.04 -44.45 3.51
C GLN A 93 27.84 -43.25 2.98
N ALA A 94 29.01 -43.47 2.39
CA ALA A 94 29.80 -42.41 1.77
C ALA A 94 29.08 -41.79 0.55
N LYS A 95 28.44 -42.62 -0.29
CA LYS A 95 27.61 -42.15 -1.42
C LYS A 95 26.38 -41.37 -0.96
N ALA A 96 25.75 -41.76 0.16
CA ALA A 96 24.58 -41.04 0.71
C ALA A 96 24.96 -39.66 1.28
N GLN A 97 26.10 -39.57 1.98
CA GLN A 97 26.63 -38.30 2.50
C GLN A 97 27.01 -37.33 1.35
N ALA A 98 27.70 -37.81 0.33
CA ALA A 98 28.03 -37.02 -0.86
C ALA A 98 26.78 -36.54 -1.61
N LYS A 99 25.73 -37.38 -1.72
CA LYS A 99 24.45 -37.01 -2.36
C LYS A 99 23.67 -35.98 -1.54
N ALA A 100 23.72 -36.05 -0.21
CA ALA A 100 23.11 -35.06 0.68
C ALA A 100 23.83 -33.70 0.64
N GLN A 101 25.16 -33.72 0.55
CA GLN A 101 25.99 -32.52 0.44
C GLN A 101 25.77 -31.82 -0.91
N LYS A 102 25.77 -32.59 -2.01
CA LYS A 102 25.44 -32.09 -3.36
C LYS A 102 24.01 -31.52 -3.44
N LYS A 103 23.04 -32.09 -2.70
CA LYS A 103 21.66 -31.56 -2.62
C LYS A 103 21.58 -30.24 -1.83
N ARG A 104 22.35 -30.10 -0.74
CA ARG A 104 22.44 -28.84 0.04
C ARG A 104 23.11 -27.73 -0.76
N GLU A 105 24.19 -28.06 -1.47
CA GLU A 105 24.89 -27.12 -2.36
C GLU A 105 24.00 -26.69 -3.53
N ALA A 106 23.29 -27.63 -4.17
CA ALA A 106 22.30 -27.31 -5.20
C ALA A 106 21.17 -26.41 -4.68
N LYS A 107 20.65 -26.66 -3.47
CA LYS A 107 19.63 -25.79 -2.86
C LYS A 107 20.16 -24.40 -2.55
N LYS A 108 21.38 -24.29 -2.02
CA LYS A 108 22.04 -23.01 -1.72
C LYS A 108 22.33 -22.21 -3.00
N GLN A 109 22.72 -22.90 -4.06
CA GLN A 109 22.94 -22.32 -5.38
C GLN A 109 21.62 -21.82 -5.97
N GLN A 110 20.54 -22.61 -5.91
CA GLN A 110 19.20 -22.20 -6.34
C GLN A 110 18.66 -21.01 -5.53
N GLU A 111 18.87 -20.96 -4.21
CA GLU A 111 18.49 -19.79 -3.40
C GLU A 111 19.29 -18.54 -3.77
N ARG A 112 20.58 -18.69 -4.09
CA ARG A 112 21.43 -17.58 -4.55
C ARG A 112 20.97 -17.08 -5.92
N GLU A 113 20.78 -17.97 -6.88
CA GLU A 113 20.27 -17.63 -8.22
C GLU A 113 18.87 -17.02 -8.16
N ARG A 114 18.00 -17.52 -7.28
CA ARG A 114 16.67 -16.92 -7.05
C ARG A 114 16.79 -15.52 -6.47
N ARG A 115 17.70 -15.29 -5.52
CA ARG A 115 17.93 -13.97 -4.92
C ARG A 115 18.51 -13.00 -5.95
N GLU A 116 19.50 -13.42 -6.72
CA GLU A 116 20.11 -12.64 -7.81
C GLU A 116 19.06 -12.30 -8.89
N ARG A 117 18.19 -13.24 -9.27
CA ARG A 117 17.09 -12.98 -10.22
C ARG A 117 16.06 -11.98 -9.67
N ILE A 118 15.73 -12.05 -8.39
CA ILE A 118 14.84 -11.08 -7.72
C ILE A 118 15.50 -9.69 -7.68
N GLU A 119 16.77 -9.64 -7.34
CA GLU A 119 17.54 -8.40 -7.25
C GLU A 119 17.69 -7.74 -8.63
N GLU A 120 17.99 -8.52 -9.66
CA GLU A 120 18.09 -8.03 -11.04
C GLU A 120 16.74 -7.58 -11.61
N ALA A 121 15.65 -8.29 -11.29
CA ALA A 121 14.30 -7.85 -11.65
C ALA A 121 13.92 -6.54 -10.93
N ASN A 122 14.34 -6.36 -9.67
CA ASN A 122 14.09 -5.13 -8.91
C ASN A 122 14.92 -3.94 -9.43
N LYS A 123 16.14 -4.15 -9.93
CA LYS A 123 16.97 -3.07 -10.52
C LYS A 123 16.31 -2.40 -11.73
N ASN A 124 15.55 -3.15 -12.52
CA ASN A 124 14.85 -2.63 -13.71
C ASN A 124 13.42 -2.17 -13.41
N THR A 125 12.96 -2.23 -12.16
CA THR A 125 11.63 -1.76 -11.78
C THR A 125 11.78 -0.37 -11.16
N VAL A 126 11.41 0.68 -11.89
CA VAL A 126 11.34 2.02 -11.30
C VAL A 126 10.29 1.99 -10.21
N SER A 127 10.69 2.26 -8.97
CA SER A 127 9.78 2.23 -7.84
C SER A 127 8.86 3.44 -7.89
N GLU A 128 7.55 3.22 -8.03
CA GLU A 128 6.52 4.29 -8.00
C GLU A 128 6.69 5.19 -6.76
N ARG A 129 7.05 4.59 -5.61
CA ARG A 129 7.43 5.30 -4.38
C ARG A 129 8.57 6.29 -4.57
N GLN A 130 9.62 5.87 -5.28
CA GLN A 130 10.79 6.72 -5.49
C GLN A 130 10.46 7.86 -6.47
N ILE A 131 9.71 7.57 -7.53
CA ILE A 131 9.24 8.60 -8.47
C ILE A 131 8.40 9.64 -7.71
N GLU A 132 7.43 9.19 -6.92
CA GLU A 132 6.57 10.06 -6.12
C GLU A 132 7.37 10.93 -5.16
N ALA A 133 8.27 10.30 -4.39
CA ALA A 133 9.12 11.03 -3.44
C ALA A 133 10.01 12.05 -4.15
N ASP A 134 10.63 11.70 -5.28
CA ASP A 134 11.50 12.59 -6.05
C ASP A 134 10.71 13.79 -6.61
N MET A 135 9.48 13.58 -7.07
CA MET A 135 8.61 14.65 -7.56
C MET A 135 8.21 15.63 -6.45
N ILE A 136 7.80 15.11 -5.29
CA ILE A 136 7.45 15.93 -4.12
C ILE A 136 8.68 16.71 -3.64
N LEU A 137 9.84 16.05 -3.52
CA LEU A 137 11.09 16.71 -3.12
C LEU A 137 11.49 17.81 -4.09
N ALA A 138 11.34 17.58 -5.40
CA ALA A 138 11.61 18.60 -6.41
C ALA A 138 10.66 19.80 -6.29
N GLN A 139 9.40 19.58 -5.88
CA GLN A 139 8.45 20.67 -5.63
C GLN A 139 8.84 21.46 -4.37
N LEU A 140 9.09 20.77 -3.25
CA LEU A 140 9.50 21.39 -1.98
C LEU A 140 10.81 22.17 -2.10
N ALA A 141 11.78 21.68 -2.87
CA ALA A 141 13.06 22.35 -3.07
C ALA A 141 12.92 23.76 -3.66
N ARG A 142 11.89 24.00 -4.50
CA ARG A 142 11.61 25.34 -5.07
C ARG A 142 11.15 26.34 -4.01
N HIS A 143 10.63 25.84 -2.89
CA HIS A 143 10.17 26.65 -1.75
C HIS A 143 11.17 26.66 -0.59
N GLY A 144 12.33 26.01 -0.72
CA GLY A 144 13.29 25.86 0.38
C GLY A 144 12.74 25.00 1.53
N LEU A 145 11.94 23.99 1.20
CA LEU A 145 11.27 23.11 2.15
C LEU A 145 11.80 21.67 2.05
N GLN A 146 11.64 20.90 3.12
CA GLN A 146 12.01 19.50 3.22
C GLN A 146 10.91 18.67 3.89
N ILE A 147 10.84 17.38 3.53
CA ILE A 147 9.94 16.43 4.17
C ILE A 147 10.45 16.12 5.57
N LYS A 148 9.53 16.12 6.54
CA LYS A 148 9.75 15.58 7.88
C LYS A 148 8.86 14.37 8.07
N ASP A 149 9.48 13.21 8.21
CA ASP A 149 8.79 11.93 8.37
C ASP A 149 7.91 11.91 9.63
N ILE A 150 6.69 11.44 9.45
CA ILE A 150 5.67 11.20 10.47
C ILE A 150 5.43 9.69 10.57
N PRO A 151 5.20 9.14 11.79
CA PRO A 151 4.91 7.73 11.96
C PRO A 151 3.75 7.25 11.06
N SER A 152 3.93 6.09 10.44
CA SER A 152 2.97 5.45 9.54
C SER A 152 1.85 4.73 10.28
N ASP A 153 1.13 5.45 11.14
CA ASP A 153 -0.05 4.96 11.83
C ASP A 153 -1.33 5.55 11.23
N GLY A 154 -2.49 5.11 11.71
CA GLY A 154 -3.79 5.65 11.27
C GLY A 154 -4.04 7.10 11.68
N HIS A 155 -3.09 7.76 12.34
CA HIS A 155 -3.18 9.15 12.78
C HIS A 155 -2.21 10.08 12.03
N CYS A 156 -1.50 9.58 10.99
CA CYS A 156 -0.46 10.32 10.27
C CYS A 156 -0.87 11.75 9.87
N MET A 157 -2.06 11.96 9.31
CA MET A 157 -2.56 13.29 8.95
C MET A 157 -2.61 14.24 10.17
N TYR A 158 -3.19 13.78 11.28
CA TYR A 158 -3.29 14.57 12.51
C TYR A 158 -1.93 14.78 13.18
N HIS A 159 -1.04 13.79 13.13
CA HIS A 159 0.33 13.94 13.60
C HIS A 159 1.11 14.98 12.78
N ALA A 160 0.94 14.99 11.47
CA ALA A 160 1.57 15.96 10.59
C ALA A 160 1.08 17.39 10.87
N VAL A 161 -0.24 17.56 11.07
CA VAL A 161 -0.84 18.86 11.46
C VAL A 161 -0.36 19.31 12.85
N ALA A 162 -0.39 18.43 13.86
CA ALA A 162 0.10 18.74 15.20
C ALA A 162 1.58 19.16 15.19
N ASP A 163 2.39 18.48 14.38
CA ASP A 163 3.79 18.81 14.21
C ASP A 163 3.99 20.19 13.55
N GLN A 164 3.22 20.52 12.50
CA GLN A 164 3.21 21.86 11.89
C GLN A 164 2.82 22.95 12.87
N MET A 165 1.76 22.72 13.65
CA MET A 165 1.29 23.65 14.67
C MET A 165 2.38 23.95 15.69
N LYS A 166 3.07 22.91 16.18
CA LYS A 166 4.21 23.03 17.09
C LYS A 166 5.38 23.79 16.46
N GLN A 167 5.74 23.47 15.21
CA GLN A 167 6.83 24.17 14.51
C GLN A 167 6.58 25.67 14.35
N LYS A 168 5.31 26.07 14.16
CA LYS A 168 4.90 27.46 13.97
C LYS A 168 4.52 28.18 15.28
N ASN A 169 4.63 27.51 16.43
CA ASN A 169 4.16 27.99 17.74
C ASN A 169 2.67 28.40 17.71
N LEU A 170 1.87 27.70 16.91
CA LEU A 170 0.44 27.86 16.82
C LEU A 170 -0.17 26.87 17.79
N HIS A 171 -0.57 27.34 18.97
CA HIS A 171 -1.25 26.53 19.99
C HIS A 171 -0.35 25.47 20.66
N ASP A 172 0.25 25.83 21.79
CA ASP A 172 1.27 25.04 22.52
C ASP A 172 0.84 23.62 22.98
N MET A 173 -0.44 23.26 22.86
CA MET A 173 -1.00 22.01 23.37
C MET A 173 -1.83 21.21 22.35
N ALA A 174 -1.78 21.55 21.06
CA ALA A 174 -2.52 20.81 20.04
C ALA A 174 -1.84 19.47 19.73
N ASP A 175 -2.26 18.41 20.42
CA ASP A 175 -1.91 17.03 20.05
C ASP A 175 -2.90 16.44 19.03
N PHE A 176 -2.56 15.27 18.48
CA PHE A 176 -3.39 14.62 17.47
C PHE A 176 -4.79 14.25 17.98
N GLN A 177 -4.96 14.00 19.28
CA GLN A 177 -6.25 13.62 19.88
C GLN A 177 -7.16 14.84 20.00
N TYR A 178 -6.60 15.98 20.40
CA TYR A 178 -7.27 17.27 20.38
C TYR A 178 -7.71 17.62 18.96
N LEU A 179 -6.81 17.49 17.98
CA LEU A 179 -7.15 17.80 16.59
C LEU A 179 -8.27 16.92 16.05
N ARG A 180 -8.29 15.61 16.35
CA ARG A 180 -9.39 14.72 15.97
C ARG A 180 -10.74 15.17 16.52
N LYS A 181 -10.78 15.56 17.80
CA LYS A 181 -12.00 16.08 18.43
C LYS A 181 -12.42 17.40 17.81
N LEU A 182 -11.48 18.32 17.61
CA LEU A 182 -11.73 19.61 16.97
C LEU A 182 -12.32 19.44 15.56
N THR A 183 -11.78 18.51 14.76
CA THR A 183 -12.31 18.17 13.44
C THR A 183 -13.76 17.69 13.53
N SER A 184 -14.03 16.71 14.39
CA SER A 184 -15.37 16.15 14.58
C SER A 184 -16.38 17.20 15.05
N GLU A 185 -16.01 18.01 16.05
CA GLU A 185 -16.83 19.10 16.57
C GLU A 185 -17.15 20.13 15.49
N TYR A 186 -16.15 20.52 14.68
CA TYR A 186 -16.35 21.46 13.58
C TYR A 186 -17.29 20.89 12.51
N MET A 187 -17.06 19.63 12.09
CA MET A 187 -17.89 18.95 11.09
C MET A 187 -19.35 18.85 11.55
N LEU A 188 -19.59 18.46 12.81
CA LEU A 188 -20.93 18.38 13.39
C LEU A 188 -21.63 19.75 13.42
N ALA A 189 -20.90 20.82 13.77
CA ALA A 189 -21.44 22.17 13.83
C ALA A 189 -21.79 22.76 12.46
N HIS A 190 -21.19 22.25 11.38
CA HIS A 190 -21.35 22.76 10.01
C HIS A 190 -21.72 21.62 9.05
N SER A 191 -22.63 20.74 9.46
CA SER A 191 -22.96 19.49 8.75
C SER A 191 -23.33 19.69 7.28
N GLU A 192 -24.02 20.78 6.96
CA GLU A 192 -24.45 21.16 5.61
C GLU A 192 -23.29 21.35 4.62
N ASP A 193 -22.10 21.72 5.11
CA ASP A 193 -20.91 21.91 4.29
C ASP A 193 -20.21 20.58 3.92
N PHE A 194 -20.46 19.51 4.69
CA PHE A 194 -19.76 18.22 4.55
C PHE A 194 -20.65 17.11 4.01
N LEU A 195 -21.92 17.06 4.44
CA LEU A 195 -22.90 16.04 4.06
C LEU A 195 -22.95 15.77 2.54
N PRO A 196 -22.97 16.79 1.64
CA PRO A 196 -23.04 16.55 0.20
C PRO A 196 -21.86 15.79 -0.40
N PHE A 197 -20.70 15.79 0.27
CA PHE A 197 -19.46 15.19 -0.22
C PHE A 197 -19.16 13.83 0.41
N MET A 198 -20.00 13.37 1.32
CA MET A 198 -19.81 12.09 1.99
C MET A 198 -20.49 10.95 1.26
N ALA A 199 -19.77 9.84 1.10
CA ALA A 199 -20.34 8.56 0.74
C ALA A 199 -21.00 7.92 1.98
N LEU A 200 -22.24 8.32 2.26
CA LEU A 200 -23.01 7.78 3.38
C LEU A 200 -23.47 6.35 3.12
N ASP A 201 -23.53 5.55 4.19
CA ASP A 201 -24.07 4.20 4.13
C ASP A 201 -25.58 4.27 3.87
N GLU A 202 -26.03 3.75 2.73
CA GLU A 202 -27.44 3.66 2.37
C GLU A 202 -28.28 2.86 3.39
N ALA A 203 -27.63 2.03 4.22
CA ALA A 203 -28.29 1.26 5.27
C ALA A 203 -28.53 2.06 6.57
N ALA A 204 -28.01 3.28 6.69
CA ALA A 204 -28.23 4.12 7.87
C ALA A 204 -29.69 4.57 7.99
N ALA A 205 -30.16 4.77 9.23
CA ALA A 205 -31.54 5.20 9.49
C ALA A 205 -31.85 6.60 8.93
N SER A 206 -30.84 7.46 8.91
CA SER A 206 -30.88 8.78 8.29
C SER A 206 -29.46 9.23 7.87
N PRO A 207 -29.32 10.14 6.89
CA PRO A 207 -28.04 10.76 6.56
C PRO A 207 -27.37 11.44 7.75
N GLU A 208 -28.16 12.05 8.63
CA GLU A 208 -27.72 12.74 9.83
C GLU A 208 -27.13 11.75 10.86
N ASP A 209 -27.78 10.61 11.08
CA ASP A 209 -27.26 9.54 11.95
C ASP A 209 -25.96 8.94 11.40
N ALA A 210 -25.90 8.75 10.08
CA ALA A 210 -24.71 8.27 9.40
C ALA A 210 -23.54 9.25 9.56
N PHE A 211 -23.83 10.55 9.46
CA PHE A 211 -22.84 11.61 9.65
C PHE A 211 -22.37 11.73 11.10
N ALA A 212 -23.28 11.67 12.06
CA ALA A 212 -22.92 11.67 13.47
C ALA A 212 -22.01 10.48 13.81
N THR A 213 -22.33 9.29 13.26
CA THR A 213 -21.49 8.10 13.40
C THR A 213 -20.12 8.28 12.73
N TYR A 214 -20.07 8.93 11.56
CA TYR A 214 -18.81 9.27 10.89
C TYR A 214 -17.94 10.18 11.77
N CYS A 215 -18.52 11.27 12.28
CA CYS A 215 -17.83 12.24 13.14
C CYS A 215 -17.34 11.59 14.45
N ASP A 216 -18.10 10.67 15.03
CA ASP A 216 -17.66 9.89 16.20
C ASP A 216 -16.40 9.06 15.88
N ARG A 217 -16.37 8.39 14.72
CA ARG A 217 -15.17 7.65 14.29
C ARG A 217 -13.97 8.58 14.10
N VAL A 218 -14.16 9.71 13.43
CA VAL A 218 -13.12 10.73 13.24
C VAL A 218 -12.49 11.14 14.58
N ALA A 219 -13.32 11.38 15.60
CA ALA A 219 -12.86 11.77 16.93
C ALA A 219 -12.14 10.66 17.69
N ASN A 220 -12.65 9.42 17.61
CA ASN A 220 -12.37 8.37 18.59
C ASN A 220 -11.58 7.17 18.05
N THR A 221 -11.30 7.08 16.74
CA THR A 221 -10.56 5.95 16.14
C THR A 221 -9.28 6.40 15.43
N ALA A 222 -8.59 5.42 14.84
CA ALA A 222 -7.45 5.61 13.96
C ALA A 222 -7.88 5.58 12.47
N ASP A 223 -9.14 5.92 12.18
CA ASP A 223 -9.61 6.05 10.80
C ASP A 223 -8.80 7.17 10.12
N TRP A 224 -8.37 6.89 8.88
CA TRP A 224 -7.53 7.79 8.11
C TRP A 224 -8.32 9.05 7.78
N GLY A 225 -7.71 10.20 8.03
CA GLY A 225 -8.27 11.48 7.60
C GLY A 225 -7.88 11.76 6.15
N GLY A 226 -8.72 12.51 5.47
CA GLY A 226 -8.50 12.95 4.10
C GLY A 226 -8.93 14.39 3.89
N GLN A 227 -9.47 14.66 2.70
CA GLN A 227 -9.76 16.02 2.24
C GLN A 227 -10.79 16.75 3.12
N LEU A 228 -11.85 16.06 3.56
CA LEU A 228 -12.91 16.65 4.37
C LEU A 228 -12.39 17.05 5.75
N GLU A 229 -11.57 16.21 6.37
CA GLU A 229 -10.99 16.46 7.69
C GLU A 229 -9.97 17.60 7.64
N LEU A 230 -9.15 17.67 6.57
CA LEU A 230 -8.24 18.78 6.34
C LEU A 230 -9.00 20.10 6.15
N ARG A 231 -10.11 20.09 5.40
CA ARG A 231 -10.97 21.26 5.24
C ARG A 231 -11.54 21.71 6.59
N ALA A 232 -12.10 20.78 7.37
CA ALA A 232 -12.63 21.06 8.69
C ALA A 232 -11.55 21.62 9.65
N LEU A 233 -10.35 21.05 9.63
CA LEU A 233 -9.22 21.55 10.43
C LEU A 233 -8.80 22.95 10.03
N ALA A 234 -8.66 23.21 8.72
CA ALA A 234 -8.28 24.54 8.23
C ALA A 234 -9.29 25.61 8.70
N CYS A 235 -10.59 25.30 8.66
CA CYS A 235 -11.63 26.19 9.14
C CYS A 235 -11.65 26.34 10.66
N ALA A 236 -11.55 25.23 11.42
CA ALA A 236 -11.57 25.25 12.88
C ALA A 236 -10.37 26.01 13.48
N LEU A 237 -9.19 25.83 12.86
CA LEU A 237 -7.96 26.52 13.25
C LEU A 237 -7.84 27.92 12.64
N ARG A 238 -8.72 28.28 11.70
CA ARG A 238 -8.62 29.49 10.85
C ARG A 238 -7.22 29.67 10.27
N THR A 239 -6.60 28.57 9.87
CA THR A 239 -5.22 28.52 9.41
C THR A 239 -5.19 27.72 8.11
N PRO A 240 -4.62 28.26 7.02
CA PRO A 240 -4.54 27.53 5.77
C PRO A 240 -3.66 26.29 5.88
N ILE A 241 -4.04 25.24 5.14
CA ILE A 241 -3.26 24.00 5.01
C ILE A 241 -2.91 23.78 3.54
N GLU A 242 -1.62 23.77 3.25
CA GLU A 242 -1.07 23.42 1.93
C GLU A 242 -0.66 21.95 1.91
N VAL A 243 -1.08 21.22 0.87
CA VAL A 243 -0.73 19.82 0.67
C VAL A 243 0.02 19.67 -0.65
N PHE A 244 1.27 19.24 -0.56
CA PHE A 244 2.13 18.91 -1.70
C PHE A 244 1.95 17.42 -2.05
N SER A 245 1.71 17.12 -3.32
CA SER A 245 1.61 15.75 -3.86
C SER A 245 2.52 15.60 -5.07
N ALA A 246 2.82 14.37 -5.48
CA ALA A 246 3.70 14.14 -6.62
C ALA A 246 3.14 14.70 -7.93
N GLU A 247 1.82 14.58 -8.12
CA GLU A 247 1.12 15.09 -9.28
C GLU A 247 0.17 16.22 -8.88
N GLY A 248 0.08 17.24 -9.72
CA GLY A 248 -0.85 18.37 -9.56
C GLY A 248 -0.25 19.61 -8.90
N ASP A 249 -1.10 20.64 -8.82
CA ASP A 249 -0.81 21.87 -8.11
C ASP A 249 -0.96 21.68 -6.59
N VAL A 250 -0.32 22.55 -5.81
CA VAL A 250 -0.43 22.52 -4.34
C VAL A 250 -1.90 22.74 -3.94
N LEU A 251 -2.47 21.77 -3.23
CA LEU A 251 -3.84 21.86 -2.74
C LEU A 251 -3.88 22.76 -1.51
N VAL A 252 -4.71 23.79 -1.54
CA VAL A 252 -4.84 24.76 -0.45
C VAL A 252 -6.22 24.67 0.18
N MET A 253 -6.28 24.29 1.46
CA MET A 253 -7.48 24.35 2.29
C MET A 253 -7.48 25.61 3.15
N GLY A 254 -8.61 26.29 3.25
CA GLY A 254 -8.71 27.50 4.07
C GLY A 254 -7.94 28.69 3.51
N GLY A 255 -7.78 28.78 2.18
CA GLY A 255 -7.13 29.91 1.53
C GLY A 255 -7.80 31.24 1.85
N GLU A 256 -9.09 31.23 2.18
CA GLU A 256 -9.87 32.38 2.64
C GLU A 256 -9.39 32.97 3.99
N PHE A 257 -8.51 32.28 4.71
CA PHE A 257 -7.94 32.76 5.98
C PHE A 257 -6.61 33.49 5.81
N VAL A 258 -6.07 33.58 4.59
CA VAL A 258 -4.93 34.44 4.26
C VAL A 258 -5.45 35.79 3.79
N ASN A 259 -4.92 36.87 4.36
CA ASN A 259 -5.06 38.19 3.76
C ASN A 259 -4.08 38.27 2.58
N GLU A 260 -4.54 38.65 1.38
CA GLU A 260 -3.70 38.73 0.18
C GLU A 260 -2.46 39.62 0.36
N ASP A 261 -2.50 40.56 1.30
CA ASP A 261 -1.41 41.49 1.63
C ASP A 261 -0.45 40.97 2.72
N ASP A 262 -0.71 39.81 3.33
CA ASP A 262 0.08 39.26 4.43
C ASP A 262 0.66 37.87 4.09
N GLU A 263 1.73 37.86 3.28
CA GLU A 263 2.52 36.65 3.01
C GLU A 263 3.18 36.05 4.27
N SER A 264 3.20 36.79 5.39
CA SER A 264 3.75 36.31 6.66
C SER A 264 2.76 35.49 7.49
N ALA A 265 1.50 35.45 7.06
CA ALA A 265 0.46 34.70 7.74
C ALA A 265 0.88 33.22 7.88
N PRO A 266 0.76 32.63 9.08
CA PRO A 266 1.16 31.26 9.31
C PRO A 266 0.28 30.31 8.49
N LYS A 267 0.92 29.35 7.83
CA LYS A 267 0.27 28.24 7.12
C LYS A 267 0.89 26.91 7.53
N LEU A 268 0.06 25.87 7.53
CA LEU A 268 0.50 24.51 7.80
C LEU A 268 0.80 23.83 6.47
N GLN A 269 1.93 23.15 6.38
CA GLN A 269 2.40 22.55 5.13
C GLN A 269 2.62 21.05 5.33
N LEU A 270 1.97 20.26 4.50
CA LEU A 270 1.96 18.80 4.55
C LEU A 270 2.36 18.23 3.19
N THR A 271 2.83 16.99 3.17
CA THR A 271 2.99 16.24 1.91
C THR A 271 2.12 15.00 1.95
N TYR A 272 1.40 14.74 0.88
CA TYR A 272 0.59 13.55 0.67
C TYR A 272 1.29 12.61 -0.31
N HIS A 273 1.38 11.35 0.08
CA HIS A 273 2.05 10.31 -0.69
C HIS A 273 1.12 9.11 -0.82
N LEU A 274 0.87 8.65 -2.03
CA LEU A 274 0.00 7.51 -2.34
C LEU A 274 0.75 6.17 -2.27
N HIS A 275 2.06 6.19 -2.55
CA HIS A 275 2.91 5.00 -2.68
C HIS A 275 4.04 4.95 -1.62
N TYR A 276 4.01 5.80 -0.60
CA TYR A 276 5.07 5.90 0.43
C TYR A 276 5.25 4.63 1.25
N TYR A 277 4.15 3.94 1.55
CA TYR A 277 4.16 2.69 2.29
C TYR A 277 3.35 1.62 1.58
N THR A 278 3.62 0.36 1.91
CA THR A 278 2.87 -0.79 1.38
C THR A 278 1.38 -0.74 1.74
N LEU A 279 1.02 0.02 2.79
CA LEU A 279 -0.35 0.22 3.25
C LEU A 279 -1.11 1.31 2.47
N GLY A 280 -0.45 2.06 1.58
CA GLY A 280 -1.07 3.09 0.74
C GLY A 280 -0.72 4.51 1.19
N GLU A 281 -1.76 5.34 1.25
CA GLU A 281 -1.69 6.79 1.49
C GLU A 281 -1.01 7.14 2.82
N HIS A 282 -0.26 8.25 2.82
CA HIS A 282 0.43 8.73 4.00
C HIS A 282 0.66 10.24 3.95
N PHE A 283 0.51 10.89 5.11
CA PHE A 283 0.83 12.29 5.28
C PHE A 283 2.11 12.46 6.09
N ASN A 284 3.01 13.31 5.59
CA ASN A 284 4.17 13.79 6.33
C ASN A 284 4.08 15.31 6.57
N SER A 285 4.83 15.76 7.57
CA SER A 285 5.00 17.18 7.89
C SER A 285 6.09 17.79 7.00
N VAL A 286 6.14 19.11 6.91
CA VAL A 286 7.16 19.85 6.14
C VAL A 286 7.97 20.74 7.07
N THR A 287 9.27 20.86 6.85
CA THR A 287 10.13 21.79 7.61
C THR A 287 10.89 22.70 6.66
N SER A 288 11.39 23.84 7.15
CA SER A 288 12.38 24.63 6.44
C SER A 288 13.62 23.79 6.17
N GLY A 289 14.15 23.86 4.95
CA GLY A 289 15.29 23.08 4.46
C GLY A 289 16.66 23.71 4.69
#